data_AF-A0A7Y8HA82-F1
#
_entry.id   AF-A0A7Y8HA82-F1
#
_cell.length_a   1.000
_cell.length_b   1.000
_cell.length_c   1.000
_cell.angle_alpha   90.00
_cell.angle_beta   90.00
_cell.angle_gamma   90.00
#
_symmetry.space_group_name_H-M   'P 1'
#
loop_
_entity.id
_entity.type
_entity.pdbx_description
1 polymer ?
#
loop_
_entity_poly.entity_id
_entity_poly.type
_entity_poly.pdbx_seq_one_letter_code
_entity_poly.pdbx_strand_id
1 'polypeptide(L)'
;MAIKQEELLKIDYKPPKTAWMDTPAEIRKGMFCWGAKEKSLKTVDFPVARHFNPLEEDWKLPENWKEIFIEGLRERLSKYRSFQLFMD
;
A
#
# COMPACT_ATOMS: atom_id res chain seq x y z
N MET A 1 27.33 2.59 -2.11
CA MET A 1 28.00 3.81 -1.60
C MET A 1 27.29 4.20 -0.31
N ALA A 2 28.02 4.43 0.78
CA ALA A 2 27.41 4.87 2.04
C ALA A 2 27.06 6.36 1.93
N ILE A 3 25.82 6.73 2.26
CA ILE A 3 25.38 8.13 2.32
C ILE A 3 26.07 8.76 3.54
N LYS A 4 26.69 9.94 3.36
CA LYS A 4 27.34 10.66 4.46
C LYS A 4 26.30 11.27 5.40
N GLN A 5 26.62 11.33 6.69
CA GLN A 5 25.72 11.86 7.72
C GLN A 5 25.25 13.30 7.41
N GLU A 6 26.13 14.14 6.86
CA GLU A 6 25.78 15.52 6.50
C GLU A 6 24.68 15.60 5.43
N GLU A 7 24.60 14.62 4.52
CA GLU A 7 23.53 14.56 3.51
C GLU A 7 22.20 14.11 4.10
N LEU A 8 22.21 13.21 5.09
CA LEU A 8 20.98 12.77 5.78
C LEU A 8 20.34 13.88 6.61
N LEU A 9 21.15 14.83 7.11
CA LEU A 9 20.69 15.97 7.91
C LEU A 9 20.06 17.09 7.06
N LYS A 10 20.18 17.05 5.73
CA LYS A 10 19.54 18.01 4.82
C LYS A 10 18.08 17.64 4.61
N ILE A 11 17.23 18.09 5.52
CA ILE A 11 15.78 17.93 5.43
C ILE A 11 15.19 19.20 4.79
N ASP A 12 14.42 19.04 3.71
CA ASP A 12 13.59 20.13 3.17
C ASP A 12 12.26 20.16 3.93
N TYR A 13 12.01 21.28 4.60
CA TYR A 13 10.79 21.50 5.38
C TYR A 13 9.68 22.18 4.56
N LYS A 14 9.92 22.45 3.27
CA LYS A 14 8.90 23.05 2.41
C LYS A 14 7.88 22.00 2.01
N PRO A 15 6.59 22.21 2.29
CA PRO A 15 5.56 21.31 1.81
C PRO A 15 5.47 21.37 0.27
N PRO A 16 4.97 20.30 -0.37
CA PRO A 16 4.68 20.30 -1.79
C PRO A 16 3.66 21.40 -2.13
N LYS A 17 3.81 22.01 -3.31
CA LYS A 17 2.88 23.04 -3.81
C LYS A 17 1.58 22.45 -4.35
N THR A 18 1.58 21.15 -4.65
CA THR A 18 0.47 20.39 -5.19
C THR A 18 -0.52 19.99 -4.09
N ALA A 19 -1.78 19.76 -4.47
CA ALA A 19 -2.74 19.17 -3.55
C ALA A 19 -2.29 17.76 -3.14
N TRP A 20 -2.81 17.26 -2.03
CA TRP A 20 -2.38 15.97 -1.47
C TRP A 20 -2.63 14.78 -2.42
N MET A 21 -3.67 14.86 -3.26
CA MET A 21 -3.99 13.85 -4.30
C MET A 21 -3.02 13.87 -5.49
N ASP A 22 -2.45 15.05 -5.78
CA ASP A 22 -1.55 15.25 -6.92
C ASP A 22 -0.08 15.09 -6.54
N THR A 23 0.21 14.99 -5.24
CA THR A 23 1.58 14.79 -4.73
C THR A 23 1.85 13.29 -4.66
N PRO A 24 2.77 12.74 -5.48
CA PRO A 24 3.03 11.31 -5.49
C PRO A 24 3.70 10.86 -4.18
N ALA A 25 3.23 9.75 -3.62
CA ALA A 25 3.91 9.09 -2.51
C ALA A 25 5.16 8.36 -3.03
N GLU A 26 6.34 8.74 -2.53
CA GLU A 26 7.58 8.07 -2.88
C GLU A 26 7.80 6.83 -2.01
N ILE A 27 7.64 5.64 -2.59
CA ILE A 27 7.91 4.37 -1.91
C ILE A 27 9.40 4.03 -2.09
N ARG A 28 10.22 4.33 -1.07
CA ARG A 28 11.66 4.02 -1.07
C ARG A 28 11.95 2.76 -0.24
N LYS A 29 13.03 2.06 -0.58
CA LYS A 29 13.49 0.90 0.19
C LYS A 29 13.72 1.31 1.66
N GLY A 30 13.07 0.61 2.58
CA GLY A 30 13.10 0.91 4.01
C GLY A 30 11.91 1.73 4.53
N MET A 31 11.00 2.18 3.66
CA MET A 31 9.76 2.88 4.04
C MET A 31 8.52 1.98 4.08
N PHE A 32 8.67 0.68 3.82
CA PHE A 32 7.55 -0.26 3.74
C PHE A 32 7.94 -1.62 4.35
N CYS A 33 6.92 -2.37 4.77
CA CYS A 33 7.09 -3.75 5.20
C CYS A 33 7.19 -4.66 3.98
N TRP A 34 8.17 -5.56 3.99
CA TRP A 34 8.28 -6.60 2.96
C TRP A 34 7.17 -7.64 3.10
N GLY A 35 6.69 -8.15 1.97
CA GLY A 35 5.77 -9.29 1.95
C GLY A 35 6.41 -10.54 2.58
N ALA A 36 5.57 -11.42 3.13
CA ALA A 36 6.02 -12.73 3.60
C ALA A 36 6.52 -13.57 2.41
N LYS A 37 7.49 -14.46 2.68
CA LYS A 37 8.00 -15.37 1.65
C LYS A 37 6.89 -16.32 1.20
N GLU A 38 6.74 -16.49 -0.11
CA GLU A 38 5.72 -17.37 -0.71
C GLU A 38 5.76 -18.79 -0.14
N LYS A 39 6.96 -19.35 0.06
CA LYS A 39 7.14 -20.68 0.66
C LYS A 39 6.49 -20.77 2.05
N SER A 40 6.68 -19.75 2.89
CA SER A 40 6.12 -19.70 4.24
C SER A 40 4.60 -19.57 4.22
N LEU A 41 4.05 -18.81 3.27
CA LEU A 41 2.60 -18.69 3.08
C LEU A 41 1.98 -20.01 2.63
N LYS A 42 2.62 -20.74 1.70
CA LYS A 42 2.19 -22.07 1.25
C LYS A 42 2.22 -23.10 2.36
N THR A 43 3.17 -23.00 3.30
CA THR A 43 3.26 -23.94 4.45
C THR A 43 2.05 -23.88 5.37
N VAL A 44 1.33 -22.75 5.42
CA VAL A 44 0.14 -22.56 6.26
C VAL A 44 -1.15 -22.52 5.43
N ASP A 45 -1.11 -23.01 4.19
CA ASP A 45 -2.22 -22.99 3.24
C ASP A 45 -2.88 -21.61 3.11
N PHE A 46 -2.06 -20.55 3.13
CA PHE A 46 -2.56 -19.18 3.08
C PHE A 46 -3.29 -18.91 1.76
N PRO A 47 -4.49 -18.29 1.80
CA PRO A 47 -5.21 -17.93 0.58
C PRO A 47 -4.38 -17.01 -0.31
N VAL A 48 -4.22 -17.38 -1.59
CA VAL A 48 -3.42 -16.62 -2.57
C VAL A 48 -1.96 -16.42 -2.13
N ALA A 49 -1.31 -17.50 -1.69
CA ALA A 49 0.12 -17.51 -1.40
C ALA A 49 0.96 -17.21 -2.67
N ARG A 50 1.47 -15.99 -2.76
CA ARG A 50 2.26 -15.51 -3.91
C ARG A 50 3.45 -14.66 -3.47
N HIS A 51 4.43 -14.50 -4.35
CA HIS A 51 5.42 -13.44 -4.21
C HIS A 51 4.76 -12.06 -4.27
N PHE A 52 5.07 -11.19 -3.31
CA PHE A 52 4.57 -9.83 -3.24
C PHE A 52 5.70 -8.86 -2.91
N ASN A 53 5.81 -7.80 -3.71
CA ASN A 53 6.81 -6.76 -3.58
C ASN A 53 6.16 -5.39 -3.87
N PRO A 54 6.10 -4.46 -2.89
CA PRO A 54 5.50 -3.14 -3.09
C PRO A 54 6.16 -2.28 -4.15
N LEU A 55 7.40 -2.62 -4.56
CA LEU A 55 8.14 -1.90 -5.60
C LEU A 55 7.91 -2.46 -7.00
N GLU A 56 7.23 -3.60 -7.13
CA GLU A 56 6.86 -4.15 -8.44
C GLU A 56 5.59 -3.47 -8.94
N GLU A 57 5.54 -3.20 -10.24
CA GLU A 57 4.37 -2.62 -10.91
C GLU A 57 3.18 -3.59 -10.94
N ASP A 58 3.46 -4.89 -11.09
CA ASP A 58 2.46 -5.95 -11.07
C ASP A 58 2.39 -6.62 -9.69
N TRP A 59 1.32 -6.36 -8.94
CA TRP A 59 1.04 -6.99 -7.65
C TRP A 59 0.37 -8.37 -7.76
N LYS A 60 0.20 -8.88 -8.99
CA LYS A 60 -0.42 -10.17 -9.31
C LYS A 60 -1.81 -10.28 -8.69
N LEU A 61 -2.57 -9.21 -8.80
CA LEU A 61 -3.96 -9.17 -8.36
C LEU A 61 -4.83 -9.92 -9.39
N PRO A 62 -5.96 -10.52 -8.98
CA PRO A 62 -6.95 -11.04 -9.91
C PRO A 62 -7.38 -9.95 -10.89
N GLU A 63 -7.72 -10.29 -12.14
CA GLU A 63 -8.14 -9.30 -13.14
C GLU A 63 -9.31 -8.42 -12.66
N ASN A 64 -10.22 -9.00 -11.86
CA ASN A 64 -11.39 -8.34 -11.29
C ASN A 64 -11.18 -7.82 -9.84
N TRP A 65 -9.93 -7.55 -9.43
CA TRP A 65 -9.63 -7.13 -8.06
C TRP A 65 -10.36 -5.86 -7.64
N LYS A 66 -10.55 -4.92 -8.59
CA LYS A 66 -11.17 -3.63 -8.34
C LYS A 66 -12.65 -3.81 -8.06
N GLU A 67 -13.33 -4.66 -8.83
CA GLU A 67 -14.72 -5.02 -8.63
C GLU A 67 -14.91 -5.69 -7.27
N ILE A 68 -14.08 -6.69 -6.93
CA ILE A 68 -14.10 -7.36 -5.63
C ILE A 68 -14.00 -6.35 -4.48
N PHE A 69 -13.09 -5.39 -4.60
CA PHE A 69 -12.90 -4.35 -3.60
C PHE A 69 -14.11 -3.41 -3.48
N ILE A 70 -14.61 -2.89 -4.61
CA ILE A 70 -15.72 -1.93 -4.63
C ILE A 70 -17.01 -2.57 -4.11
N GLU A 71 -17.32 -3.82 -4.48
CA GLU A 71 -18.47 -4.53 -3.94
C GLU A 71 -18.34 -4.76 -2.44
N GLY A 72 -17.16 -5.22 -1.98
CA GLY A 72 -16.90 -5.44 -0.56
C GLY A 72 -16.98 -4.15 0.26
N LEU A 73 -16.56 -3.02 -0.30
CA LEU A 73 -16.69 -1.69 0.31
C LEU A 73 -18.17 -1.28 0.40
N ARG A 74 -18.93 -1.43 -0.69
CA ARG A 74 -20.36 -1.09 -0.74
C ARG A 74 -21.17 -1.89 0.27
N GLU A 75 -20.91 -3.19 0.40
CA GLU A 75 -21.57 -4.05 1.38
C GLU A 75 -21.29 -3.59 2.83
N ARG A 76 -20.04 -3.23 3.14
CA ARG A 76 -19.68 -2.75 4.48
C ARG A 76 -20.29 -1.37 4.77
N LEU A 77 -20.33 -0.50 3.77
CA LEU A 77 -21.02 0.78 3.88
C LEU A 77 -22.51 0.55 4.15
N SER A 78 -23.22 -0.27 3.37
CA SER A 78 -24.66 -0.50 3.60
C SER A 78 -24.97 -1.13 4.97
N LYS A 79 -24.09 -1.98 5.48
CA LYS A 79 -24.26 -2.68 6.75
C LYS A 79 -23.93 -1.84 7.99
N TYR A 80 -22.94 -0.95 7.91
CA TYR A 80 -22.40 -0.26 9.10
C TYR A 80 -22.52 1.26 8.99
N ARG A 81 -23.49 1.83 9.72
CA ARG A 81 -23.73 3.29 9.75
C ARG A 81 -22.53 4.09 10.24
N SER A 82 -21.77 3.57 11.21
CA SER A 82 -20.53 4.24 11.67
C SER A 82 -19.49 4.38 10.57
N PHE A 83 -19.40 3.39 9.68
CA PHE A 83 -18.48 3.45 8.56
C PHE A 83 -18.97 4.40 7.47
N GLN A 84 -20.27 4.45 7.20
CA GLN A 84 -20.85 5.46 6.30
C GLN A 84 -20.56 6.88 6.80
N LEU A 85 -20.86 7.17 8.06
CA LEU A 85 -20.65 8.49 8.66
C LEU A 85 -19.18 8.92 8.72
N PHE A 86 -18.23 7.97 8.69
CA PHE A 86 -16.81 8.29 8.61
C PHE A 86 -16.38 8.68 7.19
N MET A 87 -17.09 8.17 6.18
CA MET A 87 -16.77 8.38 4.76
C MET A 87 -17.55 9.56 4.14
N ASP A 88 -18.69 9.95 4.73
CA ASP A 88 -19.44 11.20 4.45
C ASP A 88 -18.67 12.44 4.94
#